data_AF-A0A7C6IIE0-F1
#
_entry.id   AF-A0A7C6IIE0-F1
#
_cell.length_a   1.000
_cell.length_b   1.000
_cell.length_c   1.000
_cell.angle_alpha   90.00
_cell.angle_beta   90.00
_cell.angle_gamma   90.00
#
_symmetry.space_group_name_H-M   'P 1'
#
loop_
_entity.id
_entity.type
_entity.pdbx_description
1 polymer ?
#
loop_
_entity_poly.entity_id
_entity_poly.type
_entity_poly.pdbx_seq_one_letter_code
_entity_poly.pdbx_strand_id
1 'polypeptide(L)'
;QLDIDIQKKNYIKGKVKVTEDKQVLFTTIPYEKGWSILVDGKKVDYHSIFDAFIGLDLSVGEHEVEFKFVPPLFKLGLVISLISAILFGIYMKFENKIIKFIIGIYFGCEEIINYLIAGGLTTVVSIGSYGIFTKLLNINYIISTILSFVLAVTFAYLVNKIFVFKTEFKNKEMVLHETYQFFKYRILSLLIDVMLMILFVEMLHINDLIAKIIVQVVIVIANYFFSKIFIFKKQVN
;
A
#
# COMPACT_ATOMS: atom_id res chain seq x y z
N GLN A 1 -1.71 -52.08 30.89
CA GLN A 1 -2.48 -51.72 29.68
C GLN A 1 -3.50 -50.67 30.06
N LEU A 2 -3.76 -49.68 29.19
CA LEU A 2 -4.78 -48.66 29.43
C LEU A 2 -6.16 -49.24 29.13
N ASP A 3 -7.06 -49.18 30.09
CA ASP A 3 -8.47 -49.51 29.94
C ASP A 3 -9.26 -48.24 29.59
N ILE A 4 -9.88 -48.20 28.41
CA ILE A 4 -10.46 -46.96 27.84
C ILE A 4 -11.93 -46.85 28.24
N ASP A 5 -12.25 -45.81 29.00
CA ASP A 5 -13.62 -45.48 29.42
C ASP A 5 -14.36 -44.66 28.34
N ILE A 6 -13.68 -43.69 27.73
CA ILE A 6 -14.28 -42.76 26.75
C ILE A 6 -13.30 -42.51 25.61
N GLN A 7 -13.78 -42.67 24.38
CA GLN A 7 -13.02 -42.34 23.17
C GLN A 7 -13.84 -41.45 22.24
N LYS A 8 -13.33 -40.26 21.97
CA LYS A 8 -13.84 -39.28 20.99
C LYS A 8 -12.69 -38.77 20.13
N LYS A 9 -13.01 -38.14 19.00
CA LYS A 9 -12.03 -37.67 18.01
C LYS A 9 -10.85 -36.88 18.58
N ASN A 10 -11.10 -36.02 19.57
CA ASN A 10 -10.08 -35.16 20.19
C ASN A 10 -9.95 -35.39 21.71
N TYR A 11 -10.52 -36.49 22.23
CA TYR A 11 -10.56 -36.76 23.66
C TYR A 11 -10.55 -38.25 23.96
N ILE A 12 -9.59 -38.70 24.76
CA ILE A 12 -9.48 -40.09 25.21
C ILE A 12 -9.34 -40.07 26.72
N LYS A 13 -10.10 -40.92 27.42
CA LYS A 13 -10.03 -41.08 28.87
C LYS A 13 -10.02 -42.56 29.21
N GLY A 14 -9.16 -42.95 30.15
CA GLY A 14 -9.07 -44.32 30.60
C GLY A 14 -8.29 -44.47 31.90
N LYS A 15 -8.25 -45.68 32.43
CA LYS A 15 -7.56 -46.03 33.67
C LYS A 15 -6.40 -46.97 33.40
N VAL A 16 -5.33 -46.80 34.15
CA VAL A 16 -4.14 -47.66 34.06
C VAL A 16 -3.67 -48.00 35.45
N LYS A 17 -3.31 -49.28 35.64
CA LYS A 17 -2.71 -49.78 36.86
C LYS A 17 -1.22 -50.00 36.63
N VAL A 18 -0.40 -49.36 37.46
CA VAL A 18 1.05 -49.42 37.42
C VAL A 18 1.53 -50.23 38.60
N THR A 19 2.25 -51.32 38.33
CA THR A 19 2.67 -52.31 39.34
C THR A 19 4.16 -52.21 39.68
N GLU A 20 4.96 -51.57 38.84
CA GLU A 20 6.41 -51.44 39.01
C GLU A 20 6.83 -49.97 38.94
N ASP A 21 7.89 -49.63 39.67
CA ASP A 21 8.47 -48.29 39.62
C ASP A 21 9.11 -48.03 38.25
N LYS A 22 8.93 -46.80 37.72
CA LYS A 22 9.40 -46.36 36.38
C LYS A 22 8.75 -47.08 35.19
N GLN A 23 7.52 -47.58 35.33
CA GLN A 23 6.78 -48.12 34.20
C GLN A 23 6.27 -46.99 33.29
N VAL A 24 6.59 -47.08 32.00
CA VAL A 24 6.14 -46.12 30.98
C VAL A 24 4.86 -46.62 30.32
N LEU A 25 3.83 -45.78 30.29
CA LEU A 25 2.65 -46.02 29.46
C LEU A 25 2.98 -45.66 28.00
N PHE A 26 3.09 -46.68 27.16
CA PHE A 26 3.16 -46.55 25.71
C PHE A 26 1.75 -46.45 25.10
N THR A 27 1.55 -45.49 24.20
CA THR A 27 0.29 -45.33 23.46
C THR A 27 0.52 -45.44 21.96
N THR A 28 -0.53 -45.76 21.18
CA THR A 28 -0.49 -45.68 19.71
C THR A 28 -0.93 -44.32 19.17
N ILE A 29 -1.00 -43.30 20.04
CA ILE A 29 -1.37 -41.93 19.68
C ILE A 29 -0.10 -41.23 19.17
N PRO A 30 -0.14 -40.61 17.98
CA PRO A 30 1.03 -39.93 17.43
C PRO A 30 1.44 -38.74 18.30
N TYR A 31 2.75 -38.56 18.47
CA TYR A 31 3.32 -37.44 19.22
C TYR A 31 3.15 -36.13 18.43
N GLU A 32 2.29 -35.24 18.92
CA GLU A 32 2.04 -33.92 18.35
C GLU A 32 1.95 -32.84 19.43
N LYS A 33 2.28 -31.59 19.07
CA LYS A 33 2.25 -30.43 20.00
C LYS A 33 0.84 -30.05 20.49
N GLY A 34 -0.21 -30.57 19.86
CA GLY A 34 -1.61 -30.24 20.18
C GLY A 34 -2.19 -31.02 21.35
N TRP A 35 -1.49 -32.02 21.88
CA TRP A 35 -1.96 -32.83 22.98
C TRP A 35 -1.75 -32.16 24.34
N SER A 36 -2.72 -32.32 25.23
CA SER A 36 -2.63 -31.98 26.64
C SER A 36 -3.09 -33.19 27.44
N ILE A 37 -2.19 -33.73 28.24
CA ILE A 37 -2.43 -34.96 28.98
C ILE A 37 -2.58 -34.64 30.45
N LEU A 38 -3.61 -35.20 31.07
CA LEU A 38 -3.86 -35.08 32.50
C LEU A 38 -3.79 -36.47 33.14
N VAL A 39 -3.09 -36.56 34.28
CA VAL A 39 -3.06 -37.74 35.14
C VAL A 39 -3.69 -37.32 36.47
N ASP A 40 -4.75 -38.00 36.87
CA ASP A 40 -5.54 -37.69 38.08
C ASP A 40 -5.96 -36.21 38.15
N GLY A 41 -6.33 -35.66 36.99
CA GLY A 41 -6.76 -34.27 36.83
C GLY A 41 -5.64 -33.22 36.79
N LYS A 42 -4.37 -33.60 36.93
CA LYS A 42 -3.23 -32.67 36.82
C LYS A 42 -2.54 -32.81 35.47
N LYS A 43 -2.21 -31.68 34.84
CA LYS A 43 -1.49 -31.68 33.56
C LYS A 43 -0.07 -32.22 33.76
N VAL A 44 0.34 -33.18 32.94
CA VAL A 44 1.66 -33.78 32.96
C VAL A 44 2.38 -33.57 31.64
N ASP A 45 3.72 -33.57 31.70
CA ASP A 45 4.55 -33.62 30.50
C ASP A 45 4.59 -35.05 29.94
N TYR A 46 4.86 -35.15 28.66
CA TYR A 46 4.92 -36.42 27.93
C TYR A 46 6.05 -36.36 26.91
N HIS A 47 6.59 -37.51 26.56
CA HIS A 47 7.73 -37.63 25.66
C HIS A 47 7.38 -38.50 24.45
N SER A 48 8.23 -38.44 23.42
CA SER A 48 8.06 -39.30 22.24
C SER A 48 8.77 -40.63 22.46
N ILE A 49 8.08 -41.72 22.12
CA ILE A 49 8.64 -43.08 22.06
C ILE A 49 8.76 -43.45 20.58
N PHE A 50 9.94 -43.94 20.19
CA PHE A 50 10.30 -44.22 18.79
C PHE A 50 10.11 -43.02 17.85
N ASP A 51 10.24 -41.80 18.37
CA ASP A 51 10.00 -40.53 17.65
C ASP A 51 8.61 -40.40 17.00
N ALA A 52 7.66 -41.27 17.34
CA ALA A 52 6.38 -41.37 16.67
C ALA A 52 5.19 -41.31 17.62
N PHE A 53 5.31 -41.85 18.83
CA PHE A 53 4.18 -42.11 19.72
C PHE A 53 4.32 -41.45 21.07
N ILE A 54 3.21 -41.19 21.74
CA ILE A 54 3.21 -40.60 23.08
C ILE A 54 3.59 -41.65 24.13
N GLY A 55 4.56 -41.28 24.97
CA GLY A 55 4.97 -41.95 26.20
C GLY A 55 4.70 -41.11 27.45
N LEU A 56 4.29 -41.78 28.52
CA LEU A 56 3.99 -41.17 29.81
C LEU A 56 4.66 -41.94 30.94
N ASP A 57 5.43 -41.24 31.77
CA ASP A 57 5.98 -41.80 33.00
C ASP A 57 4.91 -41.73 34.10
N LEU A 58 4.60 -42.87 34.71
CA LEU A 58 3.57 -42.96 35.76
C LEU A 58 4.17 -43.53 37.04
N SER A 59 3.68 -43.05 38.19
CA SER A 59 4.01 -43.62 39.49
C SER A 59 3.28 -44.94 39.74
N VAL A 60 3.72 -45.70 40.73
CA VAL A 60 3.03 -46.93 41.17
C VAL A 60 1.66 -46.58 41.73
N GLY A 61 0.61 -47.22 41.21
CA GLY A 61 -0.76 -46.95 41.63
C GLY A 61 -1.80 -47.13 40.52
N GLU A 62 -3.04 -46.80 40.83
CA GLU A 62 -4.12 -46.68 39.85
C GLU A 62 -4.26 -45.21 39.46
N HIS A 63 -4.17 -44.96 38.16
CA HIS A 63 -4.19 -43.61 37.61
C HIS A 63 -5.30 -43.47 36.57
N GLU A 64 -5.95 -42.32 36.57
CA GLU A 64 -6.88 -41.90 35.53
C GLU A 64 -6.15 -40.96 34.56
N VAL A 65 -6.10 -41.32 33.28
CA VAL A 65 -5.38 -40.58 32.24
C VAL A 65 -6.37 -40.00 31.23
N GLU A 66 -6.25 -38.71 30.97
CA GLU A 66 -7.04 -37.99 29.96
C GLU A 66 -6.14 -37.34 28.91
N PHE A 67 -6.39 -37.64 27.63
CA PHE A 67 -5.76 -37.02 26.48
C PHE A 67 -6.74 -36.03 25.85
N LYS A 68 -6.37 -34.75 25.75
CA LYS A 68 -7.14 -33.68 25.10
C LYS A 68 -6.35 -33.11 23.93
N PHE A 69 -6.89 -33.16 22.71
CA PHE A 69 -6.25 -32.56 21.54
C PHE A 69 -6.88 -31.21 21.19
N VAL A 70 -6.04 -30.19 21.09
CA VAL A 70 -6.39 -28.90 20.51
C VAL A 70 -5.38 -28.62 19.40
N PRO A 71 -5.82 -28.44 18.13
CA PRO A 71 -4.90 -28.18 17.04
C PRO A 71 -3.98 -27.00 17.37
N PRO A 72 -2.66 -27.15 17.15
CA PRO A 72 -1.74 -26.04 17.36
C PRO A 72 -2.16 -24.87 16.48
N LEU A 73 -2.01 -23.64 16.99
CA LEU A 73 -2.39 -22.38 16.33
C LEU A 73 -3.90 -22.10 16.20
N PHE A 74 -4.81 -23.00 16.58
CA PHE A 74 -6.26 -22.75 16.47
C PHE A 74 -6.72 -21.48 17.21
N LYS A 75 -6.23 -21.27 18.44
CA LYS A 75 -6.52 -20.06 19.24
C LYS A 75 -5.98 -18.80 18.58
N LEU A 76 -4.80 -18.86 17.96
CA LEU A 76 -4.21 -17.73 17.24
C LEU A 76 -5.02 -17.40 15.98
N GLY A 77 -5.45 -18.41 15.23
CA GLY A 77 -6.32 -18.23 14.06
C GLY A 77 -7.65 -17.56 14.41
N LEU A 78 -8.26 -17.92 15.55
CA LEU A 78 -9.47 -17.27 16.05
C LEU A 78 -9.24 -15.79 16.38
N VAL A 79 -8.14 -15.46 17.06
CA VAL A 79 -7.80 -14.08 17.40
C VAL A 79 -7.58 -13.23 16.14
N ILE A 80 -6.82 -13.74 15.16
CA ILE A 80 -6.56 -13.04 13.89
C ILE A 80 -7.87 -12.80 13.12
N SER A 81 -8.76 -13.79 13.09
CA SER A 81 -10.06 -13.68 12.42
C SER A 81 -10.95 -12.63 13.09
N LEU A 82 -10.98 -12.60 14.42
CA LEU A 82 -11.73 -11.58 15.19
C LEU A 82 -11.20 -10.17 14.94
N ILE A 83 -9.88 -9.98 14.96
CA ILE A 83 -9.26 -8.68 14.67
C ILE A 83 -9.60 -8.24 13.25
N SER A 84 -9.50 -9.14 12.27
CA SER A 84 -9.84 -8.86 10.87
C SER A 84 -11.30 -8.44 10.72
N ALA A 85 -12.23 -9.13 11.39
CA ALA A 85 -13.65 -8.81 11.37
C ALA A 85 -13.95 -7.44 12.00
N ILE A 86 -13.26 -7.08 13.09
CA ILE A 86 -13.39 -5.77 13.73
C ILE A 86 -12.89 -4.66 12.80
N LEU A 87 -11.70 -4.83 12.20
CA LEU A 87 -11.14 -3.86 11.25
C LEU A 87 -12.05 -3.70 10.03
N PHE A 88 -12.61 -4.79 9.51
CA PHE A 88 -13.56 -4.76 8.42
C PHE A 88 -14.86 -4.04 8.81
N GLY A 89 -15.38 -4.27 10.02
CA GLY A 89 -16.55 -3.55 10.54
C GLY A 89 -16.29 -2.05 10.71
N ILE A 90 -15.10 -1.67 11.17
CA ILE A 90 -14.66 -0.26 11.24
C ILE A 90 -14.60 0.33 9.84
N TYR A 91 -13.97 -0.36 8.88
CA TYR A 91 -13.91 0.06 7.48
C TYR A 91 -15.32 0.32 6.94
N MET A 92 -16.23 -0.64 7.06
CA MET A 92 -17.62 -0.52 6.58
C MET A 92 -18.35 0.68 7.20
N LYS A 93 -18.15 0.95 8.50
CA LYS A 93 -18.80 2.07 9.19
C LYS A 93 -18.23 3.44 8.77
N PHE A 94 -16.95 3.50 8.45
CA PHE A 94 -16.25 4.74 8.15
C PHE A 94 -16.02 4.98 6.66
N GLU A 95 -16.29 4.00 5.78
CA GLU A 95 -16.13 4.09 4.33
C GLU A 95 -16.76 5.38 3.78
N ASN A 96 -18.05 5.60 4.08
CA ASN A 96 -18.76 6.79 3.62
C ASN A 96 -18.23 8.09 4.23
N LYS A 97 -17.70 8.07 5.44
CA LYS A 97 -17.16 9.27 6.11
C LYS A 97 -15.76 9.62 5.58
N ILE A 98 -14.93 8.61 5.35
CA ILE A 98 -13.59 8.74 4.74
C ILE A 98 -13.74 9.21 3.30
N ILE A 99 -14.63 8.58 2.52
CA ILE A 99 -14.92 9.00 1.14
C ILE A 99 -15.42 10.44 1.13
N LYS A 100 -16.42 10.79 1.94
CA LYS A 100 -16.89 12.20 2.03
C LYS A 100 -15.81 13.17 2.48
N PHE A 101 -14.90 12.76 3.36
CA PHE A 101 -13.79 13.59 3.80
C PHE A 101 -12.75 13.81 2.68
N ILE A 102 -12.33 12.75 1.99
CA ILE A 102 -11.42 12.81 0.83
C ILE A 102 -12.05 13.65 -0.29
N ILE A 103 -13.32 13.38 -0.59
CA ILE A 103 -14.09 14.13 -1.57
C ILE A 103 -14.25 15.59 -1.14
N GLY A 104 -14.45 15.87 0.14
CA GLY A 104 -14.51 17.23 0.69
C GLY A 104 -13.20 18.00 0.51
N ILE A 105 -12.05 17.35 0.77
CA ILE A 105 -10.72 17.92 0.48
C ILE A 105 -10.55 18.14 -1.03
N TYR A 106 -10.94 17.15 -1.83
CA TYR A 106 -10.85 17.25 -3.29
C TYR A 106 -11.67 18.43 -3.81
N PHE A 107 -12.94 18.59 -3.43
CA PHE A 107 -13.74 19.73 -3.86
C PHE A 107 -13.26 21.06 -3.28
N GLY A 108 -12.67 21.07 -2.09
CA GLY A 108 -12.09 22.27 -1.51
C GLY A 108 -10.88 22.81 -2.28
N CYS A 109 -10.14 21.94 -2.98
CA CYS A 109 -8.93 22.27 -3.73
C CYS A 109 -8.92 21.66 -5.15
N GLU A 110 -10.09 21.48 -5.77
CA GLU A 110 -10.27 20.68 -7.00
C GLU A 110 -9.34 21.16 -8.12
N GLU A 111 -9.28 22.48 -8.32
CA GLU A 111 -8.43 23.10 -9.34
C GLU A 111 -6.94 22.78 -9.11
N ILE A 112 -6.45 22.79 -7.86
CA ILE A 112 -5.04 22.53 -7.55
C ILE A 112 -4.72 21.05 -7.76
N ILE A 113 -5.59 20.16 -7.27
CA ILE A 113 -5.38 18.71 -7.39
C ILE A 113 -5.43 18.29 -8.86
N ASN A 114 -6.39 18.80 -9.63
CA ASN A 114 -6.48 18.52 -11.06
C ASN A 114 -5.28 19.08 -11.82
N TYR A 115 -4.75 20.24 -11.42
CA TYR A 115 -3.53 20.79 -12.00
C TYR A 115 -2.30 19.90 -11.76
N LEU A 116 -2.17 19.34 -10.54
CA LEU A 116 -1.10 18.39 -10.22
C LEU A 116 -1.23 17.08 -11.01
N ILE A 117 -2.44 16.53 -11.10
CA ILE A 117 -2.73 15.34 -11.91
C ILE A 117 -2.41 15.60 -13.39
N ALA A 118 -2.82 16.75 -13.92
CA ALA A 118 -2.50 17.16 -15.29
C ALA A 118 -0.99 17.22 -15.52
N GLY A 119 -0.21 17.78 -14.59
CA GLY A 119 1.24 17.80 -14.67
C GLY A 119 1.89 16.41 -14.65
N GLY A 120 1.35 15.50 -13.83
CA GLY A 120 1.76 14.10 -13.81
C GLY A 120 1.52 13.41 -15.17
N LEU A 121 0.31 13.56 -15.73
CA LEU A 121 -0.04 13.02 -17.05
C LEU A 121 0.83 13.63 -18.17
N THR A 122 1.13 14.92 -18.13
CA THR A 122 2.03 15.57 -19.08
C THR A 122 3.42 14.93 -19.07
N THR A 123 3.92 14.54 -17.90
CA THR A 123 5.21 13.86 -17.77
C THR A 123 5.16 12.48 -18.43
N VAL A 124 4.07 11.73 -18.23
CA VAL A 124 3.84 10.44 -18.90
C VAL A 124 3.82 10.62 -20.42
N VAL A 125 3.12 11.64 -20.92
CA VAL A 125 3.08 11.96 -22.36
C VAL A 125 4.47 12.32 -22.88
N SER A 126 5.24 13.11 -22.14
CA SER A 126 6.61 13.48 -22.52
C SER A 126 7.52 12.25 -22.64
N ILE A 127 7.56 11.41 -21.60
CA ILE A 127 8.40 10.20 -21.59
C ILE A 127 7.93 9.20 -22.64
N GLY A 128 6.61 8.98 -22.74
CA GLY A 128 6.03 8.05 -23.70
C GLY A 128 6.28 8.46 -25.15
N SER A 129 6.04 9.72 -25.50
CA SER A 129 6.30 10.22 -26.85
C SER A 129 7.80 10.22 -27.19
N TYR A 130 8.68 10.56 -26.24
CA TYR A 130 10.13 10.41 -26.41
C TYR A 130 10.52 8.96 -26.71
N GLY A 131 9.97 8.01 -25.95
CA GLY A 131 10.19 6.58 -26.16
C GLY A 131 9.74 6.12 -27.54
N ILE A 132 8.58 6.57 -28.00
CA ILE A 132 8.06 6.27 -29.35
C ILE A 132 9.01 6.83 -30.42
N PHE A 133 9.43 8.09 -30.32
CA PHE A 133 10.29 8.69 -31.33
C PHE A 133 11.69 8.07 -31.40
N THR A 134 12.26 7.72 -30.25
CA THR A 134 13.61 7.12 -30.20
C THR A 134 13.61 5.63 -30.52
N LYS A 135 12.65 4.86 -30.00
CA LYS A 135 12.64 3.38 -30.14
C LYS A 135 11.87 2.89 -31.35
N LEU A 136 10.74 3.52 -31.69
CA LEU A 136 9.90 3.06 -32.79
C LEU A 136 10.27 3.73 -34.11
N LEU A 137 10.58 5.03 -34.08
CA LEU A 137 10.90 5.81 -35.29
C LEU A 137 12.41 6.00 -35.52
N ASN A 138 13.27 5.57 -34.59
CA ASN A 138 14.74 5.74 -34.64
C ASN A 138 15.18 7.19 -34.92
N ILE A 139 14.43 8.17 -34.43
CA ILE A 139 14.77 9.58 -34.54
C ILE A 139 15.88 9.90 -33.51
N ASN A 140 16.78 10.82 -33.87
CA ASN A 140 17.84 11.28 -32.97
C ASN A 140 17.25 11.87 -31.68
N TYR A 141 17.88 11.56 -30.53
CA TYR A 141 17.39 11.95 -29.21
C TYR A 141 17.14 13.45 -29.03
N ILE A 142 17.91 14.34 -29.68
CA ILE A 142 17.71 15.79 -29.60
C ILE A 142 16.37 16.16 -30.24
N ILE A 143 16.12 15.66 -31.45
CA ILE A 143 14.86 15.90 -32.17
C ILE A 143 13.70 15.25 -31.43
N SER A 144 13.87 14.02 -30.92
CA SER A 144 12.86 13.35 -30.09
C SER A 144 12.53 14.13 -28.82
N THR A 145 13.54 14.76 -28.19
CA THR A 145 13.35 15.61 -27.00
C THR A 145 12.52 16.85 -27.35
N ILE A 146 12.83 17.53 -28.45
CA ILE A 146 12.08 18.71 -28.90
C ILE A 146 10.63 18.33 -29.25
N LEU A 147 10.42 17.26 -30.02
CA LEU A 147 9.08 16.82 -30.41
C LEU A 147 8.24 16.37 -29.19
N SER A 148 8.84 15.60 -28.28
CA SER A 148 8.15 15.17 -27.06
C SER A 148 7.81 16.33 -26.13
N PHE A 149 8.68 17.34 -26.05
CA PHE A 149 8.41 18.57 -25.32
C PHE A 149 7.22 19.34 -25.92
N VAL A 150 7.18 19.53 -27.24
CA VAL A 150 6.08 20.22 -27.92
C VAL A 150 4.75 19.48 -27.70
N LEU A 151 4.74 18.15 -27.83
CA LEU A 151 3.57 17.33 -27.54
C LEU A 151 3.12 17.44 -26.09
N ALA A 152 4.05 17.36 -25.14
CA ALA A 152 3.76 17.47 -23.72
C ALA A 152 3.16 18.85 -23.37
N VAL A 153 3.73 19.94 -23.89
CA VAL A 153 3.21 21.30 -23.66
C VAL A 153 1.82 21.48 -24.28
N THR A 154 1.59 20.94 -25.48
CA THR A 154 0.28 20.97 -26.14
C THR A 154 -0.76 20.19 -25.33
N PHE A 155 -0.41 19.00 -24.88
CA PHE A 155 -1.26 18.18 -24.01
C PHE A 155 -1.57 18.91 -22.70
N ALA A 156 -0.55 19.49 -22.05
CA ALA A 156 -0.72 20.25 -20.81
C ALA A 156 -1.70 21.42 -20.99
N TYR A 157 -1.60 22.15 -22.09
CA TYR A 157 -2.55 23.21 -22.41
C TYR A 157 -4.00 22.68 -22.52
N LEU A 158 -4.22 21.61 -23.30
CA LEU A 158 -5.55 21.04 -23.51
C LEU A 158 -6.18 20.53 -22.20
N VAL A 159 -5.41 19.78 -21.41
CA VAL A 159 -5.88 19.24 -20.13
C VAL A 159 -6.13 20.36 -19.13
N ASN A 160 -5.24 21.35 -19.02
CA ASN A 160 -5.48 22.49 -18.12
C ASN A 160 -6.73 23.26 -18.52
N LYS A 161 -6.92 23.54 -19.81
CA LYS A 161 -8.09 24.24 -20.32
C LYS A 161 -9.41 23.51 -20.01
N ILE A 162 -9.48 22.22 -20.34
CA ILE A 162 -10.72 21.44 -20.28
C ILE A 162 -10.99 20.93 -18.87
N PHE A 163 -9.99 20.33 -18.24
CA PHE A 163 -10.15 19.56 -17.00
C PHE A 163 -9.91 20.40 -15.75
N VAL A 164 -8.91 21.29 -15.76
CA VAL A 164 -8.54 22.09 -14.58
C VAL A 164 -9.37 23.37 -14.47
N PHE A 165 -9.36 24.18 -15.53
CA PHE A 165 -9.98 25.51 -15.51
C PHE A 165 -11.39 25.53 -16.12
N LYS A 166 -11.80 24.45 -16.81
CA LYS A 166 -13.14 24.27 -17.40
C LYS A 166 -13.57 25.46 -18.26
N THR A 167 -12.65 26.01 -19.06
CA THR A 167 -12.90 27.19 -19.93
C THR A 167 -13.31 26.77 -21.35
N GLU A 168 -14.32 27.43 -21.90
CA GLU A 168 -14.89 27.10 -23.22
C GLU A 168 -13.98 27.45 -24.41
N PHE A 169 -14.16 26.73 -25.52
CA PHE A 169 -13.53 27.02 -26.81
C PHE A 169 -14.45 27.91 -27.65
N LYS A 170 -14.42 29.23 -27.40
CA LYS A 170 -15.28 30.16 -28.14
C LYS A 170 -14.72 30.50 -29.53
N ASN A 171 -13.52 31.07 -29.59
CA ASN A 171 -12.93 31.59 -30.84
C ASN A 171 -11.54 31.03 -31.12
N LYS A 172 -11.22 30.76 -32.39
CA LYS A 172 -9.89 30.28 -32.82
C LYS A 172 -8.77 31.26 -32.46
N GLU A 173 -9.00 32.57 -32.60
CA GLU A 173 -8.02 33.60 -32.21
C GLU A 173 -7.73 33.62 -30.71
N MET A 174 -8.77 33.44 -29.88
CA MET A 174 -8.62 33.34 -28.43
C MET A 174 -7.82 32.10 -28.04
N VAL A 175 -8.09 30.95 -28.67
CA VAL A 175 -7.33 29.71 -28.48
C VAL A 175 -5.86 29.89 -28.86
N LEU A 176 -5.58 30.58 -29.96
CA LEU A 176 -4.20 30.87 -30.38
C LEU A 176 -3.49 31.79 -29.37
N HIS A 177 -4.18 32.82 -28.88
CA HIS A 177 -3.64 33.72 -27.85
C HIS A 177 -3.34 32.98 -26.54
N GLU A 178 -4.26 32.14 -26.06
CA GLU A 178 -4.06 31.33 -24.86
C GLU A 178 -2.89 30.35 -25.01
N THR A 179 -2.78 29.69 -26.17
CA THR A 179 -1.67 28.78 -26.48
C THR A 179 -0.33 29.51 -26.46
N TYR A 180 -0.27 30.70 -27.10
CA TYR A 180 0.93 31.53 -27.10
C TYR A 180 1.32 31.97 -25.68
N GLN A 181 0.36 32.44 -24.87
CA GLN A 181 0.62 32.82 -23.49
C GLN A 181 1.10 31.60 -22.67
N PHE A 182 0.47 30.44 -22.84
CA PHE A 182 0.88 29.21 -22.17
C PHE A 182 2.34 28.84 -22.48
N PHE A 183 2.72 28.91 -23.76
CA PHE A 183 4.11 28.65 -24.18
C PHE A 183 5.08 29.71 -23.62
N LYS A 184 4.71 30.99 -23.67
CA LYS A 184 5.49 32.10 -23.12
C LYS A 184 5.77 31.91 -21.62
N TYR A 185 4.75 31.62 -20.83
CA TYR A 185 4.91 31.40 -19.39
C TYR A 185 5.67 30.10 -19.06
N ARG A 186 5.66 29.10 -19.96
CA ARG A 186 6.49 27.90 -19.84
C ARG A 186 7.97 28.18 -20.05
N ILE A 187 8.32 29.03 -21.02
CA ILE A 187 9.70 29.50 -21.20
C ILE A 187 10.12 30.37 -20.03
N LEU A 188 9.25 31.27 -19.57
CA LEU A 188 9.54 32.10 -18.41
C LEU A 188 9.80 31.25 -17.15
N SER A 189 9.00 30.21 -16.91
CA SER A 189 9.25 29.33 -15.76
C SER A 189 10.51 28.50 -15.90
N LEU A 190 10.93 28.13 -17.12
CA LEU A 190 12.25 27.53 -17.36
C LEU A 190 13.39 28.49 -17.00
N LEU A 191 13.27 29.77 -17.37
CA LEU A 191 14.26 30.79 -16.98
C LEU A 191 14.31 30.97 -15.46
N ILE A 192 13.15 31.03 -14.80
CA ILE A 192 13.07 31.10 -13.33
C ILE A 192 13.69 29.85 -12.69
N ASP A 193 13.47 28.65 -13.24
CA ASP A 193 14.06 27.39 -12.74
C ASP A 193 15.59 27.49 -12.75
N VAL A 194 16.17 27.88 -13.88
CA VAL A 194 17.63 28.04 -14.01
C VAL A 194 18.17 29.11 -13.05
N MET A 195 17.52 30.27 -12.96
CA MET A 195 17.96 31.36 -12.06
C MET A 195 17.89 30.94 -10.58
N LEU A 196 16.84 30.25 -10.16
CA LEU A 196 16.71 29.76 -8.79
C LEU A 196 17.69 28.63 -8.48
N MET A 197 17.99 27.76 -9.44
CA MET A 197 19.02 26.73 -9.28
C MET A 197 20.40 27.37 -9.07
N ILE A 198 20.77 28.38 -9.87
CA ILE A 198 22.01 29.14 -9.68
C ILE A 198 22.03 29.79 -8.30
N LEU A 199 20.96 30.48 -7.90
CA LEU A 199 20.84 31.11 -6.58
C LEU A 199 21.04 30.09 -5.44
N PHE A 200 20.36 28.95 -5.47
CA PHE A 200 20.40 27.99 -4.37
C PHE A 200 21.70 27.19 -4.32
N VAL A 201 22.24 26.78 -5.46
CA VAL A 201 23.44 25.92 -5.51
C VAL A 201 24.71 26.76 -5.42
N GLU A 202 24.81 27.86 -6.17
CA GLU A 202 26.04 28.66 -6.21
C GLU A 202 26.11 29.69 -5.09
N MET A 203 25.01 30.37 -4.76
CA MET A 203 25.02 31.46 -3.76
C MET A 203 24.69 30.98 -2.34
N LEU A 204 23.76 30.02 -2.19
CA LEU A 204 23.38 29.48 -0.88
C LEU A 204 24.08 28.16 -0.53
N HIS A 205 24.84 27.58 -1.47
CA HIS A 205 25.55 26.30 -1.29
C HIS A 205 24.65 25.14 -0.81
N ILE A 206 23.37 25.17 -1.18
CA ILE A 206 22.44 24.08 -0.92
C ILE A 206 22.77 22.93 -1.87
N ASN A 207 22.66 21.70 -1.39
CA ASN A 207 22.81 20.51 -2.23
C ASN A 207 21.90 20.59 -3.47
N ASP A 208 22.43 20.24 -4.64
CA ASP A 208 21.77 20.36 -5.94
C ASP A 208 20.46 19.59 -6.03
N LEU A 209 20.39 18.38 -5.46
CA LEU A 209 19.18 17.57 -5.45
C LEU A 209 18.09 18.21 -4.56
N ILE A 210 18.47 18.71 -3.38
CA ILE A 210 17.54 19.40 -2.46
C ILE A 210 17.04 20.70 -3.11
N ALA A 211 17.95 21.50 -3.68
CA ALA A 211 17.61 22.70 -4.42
C ALA A 211 16.64 22.38 -5.56
N LYS A 212 16.89 21.32 -6.32
CA LYS A 212 16.02 20.93 -7.44
C LYS A 212 14.61 20.57 -6.98
N ILE A 213 14.47 19.87 -5.86
CA ILE A 213 13.15 19.56 -5.28
C ILE A 213 12.42 20.85 -4.89
N ILE A 214 13.09 21.77 -4.18
CA ILE A 214 12.49 23.04 -3.74
C ILE A 214 12.07 23.88 -4.95
N VAL A 215 12.97 24.05 -5.93
CA VAL A 215 12.69 24.82 -7.15
C VAL A 215 11.54 24.19 -7.91
N GLN A 216 11.48 22.86 -8.04
CA GLN A 216 10.37 22.19 -8.74
C GLN A 216 9.01 22.50 -8.10
N VAL A 217 8.93 22.57 -6.76
CA VAL A 217 7.70 22.97 -6.06
C VAL A 217 7.33 24.42 -6.40
N VAL A 218 8.29 25.34 -6.35
CA VAL A 218 8.07 26.75 -6.72
C VAL A 218 7.59 26.88 -8.17
N ILE A 219 8.20 26.15 -9.10
CA ILE A 219 7.85 26.18 -10.53
C ILE A 219 6.45 25.62 -10.78
N VAL A 220 6.04 24.56 -10.10
CA VAL A 220 4.67 24.04 -10.22
C VAL A 220 3.65 25.07 -9.73
N ILE A 221 3.91 25.71 -8.58
CA ILE A 221 3.05 26.76 -8.03
C ILE A 221 2.98 27.97 -8.97
N ALA A 222 4.13 28.46 -9.45
CA ALA A 222 4.19 29.59 -10.37
C ALA A 222 3.43 29.30 -11.67
N ASN A 223 3.62 28.11 -12.25
CA ASN A 223 2.90 27.71 -13.47
C ASN A 223 1.38 27.62 -13.25
N TYR A 224 0.91 27.18 -12.08
CA TYR A 224 -0.51 27.22 -11.72
C TYR A 224 -1.03 28.66 -11.71
N PHE A 225 -0.34 29.58 -11.03
CA PHE A 225 -0.75 30.98 -10.97
C PHE A 225 -0.74 31.65 -12.34
N PHE A 226 0.28 31.37 -13.16
CA PHE A 226 0.32 31.87 -14.54
C PHE A 226 -0.86 31.36 -15.37
N SER A 227 -1.16 30.07 -15.24
CA SER A 227 -2.30 29.43 -15.91
C SER A 227 -3.61 30.04 -15.47
N LYS A 228 -3.81 30.27 -14.17
CA LYS A 228 -5.07 30.77 -13.60
C LYS A 228 -5.31 32.26 -13.89
N ILE A 229 -4.30 33.10 -13.73
CA ILE A 229 -4.46 34.57 -13.74
C ILE A 229 -4.34 35.13 -15.16
N PHE A 230 -3.34 34.67 -15.91
CA PHE A 230 -2.98 35.30 -17.18
C PHE A 230 -3.51 34.55 -18.40
N ILE A 231 -3.67 33.23 -18.31
CA ILE A 231 -4.03 32.39 -19.46
C ILE A 231 -5.53 32.08 -19.46
N PHE A 232 -6.02 31.41 -18.41
CA PHE A 232 -7.40 30.93 -18.32
C PHE A 232 -8.25 31.83 -17.42
N LYS A 233 -8.52 33.05 -17.91
CA LYS A 233 -9.45 33.96 -17.22
C LYS A 233 -10.86 33.37 -17.27
N LYS A 234 -11.47 33.08 -16.11
CA LYS A 234 -12.90 32.78 -16.05
C LYS A 234 -13.64 34.01 -16.57
N GLN A 235 -14.40 33.85 -17.65
CA GLN A 235 -15.36 34.87 -18.06
C GLN A 235 -16.45 34.87 -16.99
N VAL A 236 -16.53 35.96 -16.23
CA VAL A 236 -17.70 36.26 -15.40
C VAL A 236 -18.83 36.48 -16.40
N ASN A 237 -19.65 35.45 -16.61
CA ASN A 237 -20.96 35.61 -17.21
C ASN A 237 -21.91 36.16 -16.15
#